data_AF-H0A5Z9-F1
#
_entry.id   AF-H0A5Z9-F1
#
_cell.length_a   1.000
_cell.length_b   1.000
_cell.length_c   1.000
_cell.angle_alpha   90.00
_cell.angle_beta   90.00
_cell.angle_gamma   90.00
#
_symmetry.space_group_name_H-M   'P 1'
#
loop_
_entity.id
_entity.type
_entity.pdbx_description
1 polymer ?
#
loop_
_entity_poly.entity_id
_entity_poly.type
_entity_poly.pdbx_seq_one_letter_code
_entity_poly.pdbx_strand_id
1 'polypeptide(L)'
;MVNLTAADVQDAAGAEQIVKAIRKRWLWLKHLFADAAYDRGKLMSAAAYHDFVIEMVRKLAGQQGFQILPRRWMVERTFGWITRRRRLVRDYERRCDVSEV
;
A
#
# COMPACT_ATOMS: atom_id res chain seq x y z
N MET A 1 -1.84 3.67 -11.98
CA MET A 1 -3.18 4.02 -11.46
C MET A 1 -2.98 4.53 -10.05
N VAL A 2 -3.46 5.73 -9.75
CA VAL A 2 -3.35 6.35 -8.42
C VAL A 2 -4.77 6.70 -8.01
N ASN A 3 -5.17 6.32 -6.79
CA ASN A 3 -6.46 6.71 -6.22
C ASN A 3 -6.17 7.73 -5.11
N LEU A 4 -6.72 8.94 -5.25
CA LEU A 4 -6.62 10.00 -4.25
C LEU A 4 -7.88 9.96 -3.42
N THR A 5 -7.72 9.80 -2.11
CA THR A 5 -8.83 9.78 -1.16
C THR A 5 -8.67 10.96 -0.22
N ALA A 6 -9.79 11.49 0.27
CA ALA A 6 -9.75 12.53 1.30
C ALA A 6 -9.13 11.96 2.59
N ALA A 7 -8.49 12.84 3.38
CA ALA A 7 -7.71 12.44 4.54
C ALA A 7 -8.55 11.83 5.68
N ASP A 8 -9.86 12.05 5.67
CA ASP A 8 -10.82 11.45 6.62
C ASP A 8 -11.19 10.00 6.27
N VAL A 9 -10.86 9.54 5.05
CA VAL A 9 -11.18 8.19 4.61
C VAL A 9 -10.08 7.23 5.02
N GLN A 10 -10.45 6.17 5.72
CA GLN A 10 -9.52 5.12 6.09
C GLN A 10 -8.97 4.40 4.86
N ASP A 11 -7.67 4.08 4.91
CA ASP A 11 -6.96 3.38 3.83
C ASP A 11 -7.63 2.08 3.40
N ALA A 12 -8.20 1.33 4.35
CA ALA A 12 -8.93 0.08 4.07
C ALA A 12 -10.14 0.31 3.14
N ALA A 13 -10.87 1.41 3.31
CA ALA A 13 -11.99 1.76 2.44
C ALA A 13 -11.50 2.25 1.06
N GLY A 14 -10.39 2.99 1.02
CA GLY A 14 -9.73 3.37 -0.23
C GLY A 14 -9.24 2.16 -1.04
N ALA A 15 -8.73 1.13 -0.35
CA ALA A 15 -8.25 -0.10 -0.97
C ALA A 15 -9.35 -0.89 -1.72
N GLU A 16 -10.59 -0.86 -1.25
CA GLU A 16 -11.72 -1.51 -1.95
C GLU A 16 -11.91 -0.96 -3.38
N GLN A 17 -11.79 0.36 -3.53
CA GLN A 17 -11.91 1.01 -4.83
C GLN A 17 -10.77 0.59 -5.76
N ILE A 18 -9.57 0.45 -5.21
CA ILE A 18 -8.37 0.01 -5.94
C ILE A 18 -8.56 -1.43 -6.41
N VAL A 19 -9.03 -2.35 -5.57
CA VAL A 19 -9.29 -3.77 -5.95
C VAL A 19 -10.28 -3.85 -7.11
N LYS A 20 -11.38 -3.09 -7.04
CA LYS A 20 -12.38 -3.01 -8.13
C LYS A 20 -11.76 -2.51 -9.44
N ALA A 21 -10.92 -1.48 -9.37
CA ALA A 21 -10.30 -0.88 -10.55
C ALA A 21 -9.18 -1.76 -11.14
N ILE A 22 -8.42 -2.45 -10.31
CA ILE A 22 -7.39 -3.43 -10.72
C ILE A 22 -8.01 -4.53 -11.57
N ARG A 23 -9.15 -5.09 -11.16
CA ARG A 23 -9.81 -6.16 -11.93
C ARG A 23 -10.14 -5.74 -13.35
N LYS A 24 -10.63 -4.51 -13.53
CA LYS A 24 -10.96 -3.96 -14.85
C LYS A 24 -9.72 -3.77 -15.74
N ARG A 25 -8.58 -3.42 -15.15
CA ARG A 25 -7.35 -3.10 -15.89
C ARG A 25 -6.48 -4.32 -16.16
N TRP A 26 -6.37 -5.22 -15.20
CA TRP A 26 -5.47 -6.37 -15.23
C TRP A 26 -6.24 -7.64 -14.89
N LEU A 27 -6.86 -8.21 -15.92
CA LEU A 27 -7.73 -9.37 -15.78
C LEU A 27 -6.99 -10.65 -15.32
N TRP A 28 -5.67 -10.68 -15.46
CA TRP A 28 -4.81 -11.83 -15.13
C TRP A 28 -4.23 -11.79 -13.71
N LEU A 29 -4.35 -10.66 -13.00
CA LEU A 29 -3.84 -10.55 -11.64
C LEU A 29 -4.71 -11.39 -10.70
N LYS A 30 -4.10 -12.16 -9.81
CA LYS A 30 -4.82 -13.05 -8.87
C LYS A 30 -4.40 -12.91 -7.41
N HIS A 31 -3.20 -12.40 -7.15
CA HIS A 31 -2.63 -12.36 -5.81
C HIS A 31 -2.23 -10.94 -5.43
N LEU A 32 -2.72 -10.46 -4.29
CA LEU A 32 -2.42 -9.17 -3.70
C LEU A 32 -1.79 -9.35 -2.30
N PHE A 33 -0.86 -8.46 -1.95
CA PHE A 33 -0.30 -8.37 -0.60
C PHE A 33 -0.81 -7.10 0.05
N ALA A 34 -1.21 -7.18 1.32
CA ALA A 34 -1.56 -5.99 2.10
C ALA A 34 -1.04 -6.08 3.53
N ASP A 35 -0.81 -4.93 4.15
CA ASP A 35 -0.48 -4.84 5.57
C ASP A 35 -1.70 -5.20 6.43
N ALA A 36 -1.47 -5.70 7.65
CA ALA A 36 -2.50 -5.95 8.64
C ALA A 36 -3.43 -4.75 8.91
N ALA A 37 -2.96 -3.51 8.71
CA ALA A 37 -3.82 -2.32 8.84
C ALA A 37 -5.01 -2.33 7.86
N TYR A 38 -4.93 -3.08 6.76
CA TYR A 38 -5.99 -3.24 5.76
C TYR A 38 -6.94 -4.41 6.06
N ASP A 39 -6.73 -5.14 7.16
CA ASP A 39 -7.54 -6.29 7.56
C ASP A 39 -8.94 -5.86 8.03
N ARG A 40 -9.81 -5.55 7.06
CA ARG A 40 -11.22 -5.27 7.29
C ARG A 40 -12.08 -6.19 6.45
N GLY A 41 -13.16 -6.70 7.06
CA GLY A 41 -14.06 -7.67 6.42
C GLY A 41 -14.57 -7.24 5.05
N LYS A 42 -14.85 -5.95 4.84
CA LYS A 42 -15.32 -5.44 3.54
C LYS A 42 -14.27 -5.56 2.42
N LEU A 43 -12.99 -5.34 2.71
CA LEU A 43 -11.91 -5.51 1.72
C LEU A 43 -11.77 -6.98 1.32
N MET A 44 -11.79 -7.88 2.30
CA MET A 44 -11.71 -9.32 2.06
C MET A 44 -12.90 -9.81 1.22
N SER A 45 -14.11 -9.34 1.52
CA SER A 45 -15.31 -9.65 0.72
C SER A 45 -15.22 -9.12 -0.71
N ALA A 46 -14.75 -7.88 -0.90
CA ALA A 46 -14.58 -7.30 -2.23
C ALA A 46 -13.52 -8.04 -3.06
N ALA A 47 -12.46 -8.51 -2.42
CA ALA A 47 -11.41 -9.28 -3.07
C ALA A 47 -11.89 -10.67 -3.49
N ALA A 48 -12.60 -11.36 -2.59
CA ALA A 48 -13.20 -12.66 -2.86
C ALA A 48 -14.21 -12.57 -4.02
N TYR A 49 -15.03 -11.51 -4.06
CA TYR A 49 -15.96 -11.26 -5.16
C TYR A 49 -15.27 -11.09 -6.53
N HIS A 50 -14.02 -10.64 -6.53
CA HIS A 50 -13.24 -10.39 -7.74
C HIS A 50 -12.19 -11.48 -8.05
N ASP A 51 -12.27 -12.64 -7.38
CA ASP A 51 -11.34 -13.76 -7.50
C ASP A 51 -9.88 -13.43 -7.15
N PHE A 52 -9.67 -12.46 -6.24
CA PHE A 52 -8.35 -12.17 -5.71
C PHE A 52 -8.10 -12.92 -4.39
N VAL A 53 -6.90 -13.45 -4.27
CA VAL A 53 -6.33 -13.88 -3.00
C VAL A 53 -5.55 -12.71 -2.41
N ILE A 54 -5.96 -12.24 -1.22
CA ILE A 54 -5.19 -11.25 -0.49
C ILE A 54 -4.48 -11.91 0.68
N GLU A 55 -3.14 -11.83 0.67
CA GLU A 55 -2.31 -12.24 1.78
C GLU A 55 -2.05 -11.03 2.69
N MET A 56 -2.58 -11.11 3.92
CA MET A 56 -2.32 -10.13 4.97
C MET A 56 -0.97 -10.40 5.62
N VAL A 57 0.00 -9.52 5.42
CA VAL A 57 1.32 -9.61 6.06
C VAL A 57 1.22 -9.07 7.48
N ARG A 58 1.06 -9.97 8.45
CA ARG A 58 0.94 -9.66 9.88
C ARG A 58 2.27 -9.85 10.61
N LYS A 59 2.42 -9.17 11.75
CA LYS A 59 3.49 -9.47 12.71
C LYS A 59 3.27 -10.86 13.30
N LEU A 60 4.35 -11.58 13.63
CA LEU A 60 4.24 -12.86 14.32
C LEU A 60 3.72 -12.63 15.75
N ALA A 61 2.83 -13.51 16.22
CA ALA A 61 2.34 -13.47 17.58
C ALA A 61 3.51 -13.65 18.56
N GLY A 62 3.64 -12.74 19.54
CA GLY A 62 4.74 -12.76 20.51
C GLY A 62 6.07 -12.21 20.01
N GLN A 63 6.14 -11.62 18.81
CA GLN A 63 7.36 -10.98 18.32
C GLN A 63 7.77 -9.81 19.23
N GLN A 64 8.95 -9.92 19.85
CA GLN A 64 9.63 -8.81 20.51
C GLN A 64 10.72 -8.25 19.60
N GLY A 65 10.80 -6.93 19.49
CA GLY A 65 11.78 -6.26 18.63
C GLY A 65 11.46 -6.32 17.13
N PHE A 66 12.42 -5.90 16.32
CA PHE A 66 12.28 -5.82 14.88
C PHE A 66 12.55 -7.19 14.23
N GLN A 67 11.58 -7.67 13.45
CA GLN A 67 11.71 -8.87 12.62
C GLN A 67 11.40 -8.48 11.18
N ILE A 68 12.19 -9.04 10.26
CA ILE A 68 11.94 -8.86 8.83
C ILE A 68 10.70 -9.66 8.45
N LEU A 69 9.63 -8.95 8.08
CA LEU A 69 8.43 -9.58 7.52
C LEU A 69 8.62 -9.80 6.02
N PRO A 70 8.26 -10.99 5.49
CA PRO A 70 8.32 -11.25 4.06
C PRO A 70 7.56 -10.18 3.27
N ARG A 71 8.17 -9.68 2.18
CA ARG A 71 7.58 -8.75 1.19
C ARG A 71 7.17 -7.36 1.67
N ARG A 72 7.16 -7.08 2.99
CA ARG A 72 6.82 -5.76 3.57
C ARG A 72 7.68 -4.62 3.03
N TRP A 73 8.97 -4.87 2.85
CA TRP A 73 9.94 -3.89 2.36
C TRP A 73 9.87 -3.64 0.84
N MET A 74 9.08 -4.40 0.08
CA MET A 74 9.11 -4.33 -1.38
C MET A 74 8.63 -2.97 -1.89
N VAL A 75 7.57 -2.44 -1.28
CA VAL A 75 6.98 -1.13 -1.61
C VAL A 75 7.97 -0.01 -1.25
N GLU A 76 8.48 -0.02 -0.01
CA GLU A 76 9.45 0.97 0.48
C GLU A 76 10.75 0.96 -0.33
N ARG A 77 11.28 -0.23 -0.68
CA ARG A 77 12.43 -0.35 -1.57
C ARG A 77 12.17 0.29 -2.92
N THR A 78 11.00 0.02 -3.51
CA THR A 78 10.66 0.54 -4.84
C THR A 78 10.64 2.06 -4.80
N PHE A 79 10.00 2.65 -3.77
CA PHE A 79 10.06 4.09 -3.54
C PHE A 79 11.49 4.57 -3.29
N GLY A 80 12.29 3.87 -2.49
CA GLY A 80 13.69 4.19 -2.24
C GLY A 80 14.52 4.24 -3.53
N TRP A 81 14.32 3.30 -4.45
CA TRP A 81 14.98 3.31 -5.76
C TRP A 81 14.53 4.46 -6.65
N ILE A 82 13.23 4.72 -6.71
CA ILE A 82 12.67 5.80 -7.54
C ILE A 82 13.13 7.16 -7.00
N THR A 83 13.08 7.37 -5.68
CA THR A 83 13.57 8.57 -4.99
C THR A 83 15.07 8.74 -5.17
N ARG A 84 15.87 7.67 -5.04
CA ARG A 84 17.33 7.73 -5.26
C ARG A 84 17.69 8.16 -6.69
N ARG A 85 16.91 7.72 -7.69
CA ARG A 85 17.07 8.15 -9.09
C ARG A 85 16.44 9.52 -9.38
N ARG A 86 15.96 10.24 -8.35
CA ARG A 86 15.26 11.54 -8.43
C ARG A 86 14.07 11.53 -9.41
N ARG A 87 13.42 10.36 -9.58
CA ARG A 87 12.26 10.20 -10.47
C ARG A 87 10.93 10.55 -9.78
N LEU A 88 10.98 10.87 -8.49
CA LEU A 88 9.88 11.45 -7.73
C LEU A 88 10.36 12.77 -7.14
N VAL A 89 9.57 13.82 -7.33
CA VAL A 89 9.70 15.10 -6.62
C VAL A 89 8.93 14.95 -5.32
N ARG A 90 9.63 14.64 -4.23
CA ARG A 90 9.01 14.30 -2.94
C ARG A 90 9.37 15.28 -1.84
N ASP A 91 10.63 15.68 -1.79
CA ASP A 91 11.17 16.52 -0.71
C ASP A 91 11.80 17.78 -1.30
N TYR A 92 11.17 18.91 -1.02
CA TYR A 92 11.75 20.22 -1.24
C TYR A 92 12.49 20.73 0.00
N GLU A 93 12.55 19.99 1.11
CA GLU A 93 13.14 20.38 2.40
C GLU A 93 14.57 20.93 2.33
N ARG A 94 15.33 20.61 1.27
CA ARG A 94 16.67 21.17 1.03
C ARG A 94 16.67 22.61 0.54
N ARG A 95 15.53 23.11 0.11
CA ARG A 95 15.38 24.49 -0.30
C ARG A 95 14.79 25.27 0.87
N CYS A 96 15.48 26.33 1.28
CA CYS A 96 15.03 27.18 2.38
C CYS A 96 13.72 27.93 2.08
N ASP A 97 13.24 27.95 0.83
CA ASP A 97 12.02 28.64 0.40
C ASP A 97 10.72 27.85 0.69
N VAL A 98 10.83 26.57 1.07
CA VAL A 98 9.68 25.69 1.37
C VAL A 98 9.76 25.05 2.77
N SER A 99 10.84 25.27 3.51
CA SER A 99 10.96 24.83 4.89
C SER A 99 9.96 25.64 5.74
N GLU A 100 9.09 24.95 6.49
CA GLU A 100 8.22 25.62 7.46
C GLU A 100 9.10 26.29 8.54
N VAL A 101 8.83 27.58 8.78
CA VAL A 101 9.43 28.40 9.85
C VAL A 101 8.65 28.20 11.14
#